data_AF-F3Y7P9-F1
#
_entry.id   AF-F3Y7P9-F1
#
_cell.length_a   1.000
_cell.length_b   1.000
_cell.length_c   1.000
_cell.angle_alpha   90.00
_cell.angle_beta   90.00
_cell.angle_gamma   90.00
#
_symmetry.space_group_name_H-M   'P 1'
#
loop_
_entity.id
_entity.type
_entity.pdbx_description
1 polymer ?
#
loop_
_entity_poly.entity_id
_entity_poly.type
_entity_poly.pdbx_seq_one_letter_code
_entity_poly.pdbx_strand_id
1 'polypeptide(L)'
;MSNFLFVYFTGEHEMGEQVYFSISKDGKNFKDLNKGQPVLISNINKKGVRDPFILKHPKKNHFYLIATDLKIGSEGDWHTAQNAGSKDIIIWETDDLINWSNPRAVTVGLPEAGNVWAPEAIYDTDKEAFFVFWASKINGKHRIYGSHTV
;
A
#
# COMPACT_ATOMS: atom_id res chain seq x y z
N MET A 1 -24.06 -9.56 11.10
CA MET A 1 -23.46 -8.28 11.52
C MET A 1 -22.32 -7.99 10.58
N SER A 2 -22.30 -6.81 9.96
CA SER A 2 -21.19 -6.38 9.11
C SER A 2 -20.14 -5.69 9.98
N ASN A 3 -18.88 -6.10 9.86
CA ASN A 3 -17.75 -5.39 10.45
C ASN A 3 -16.94 -4.79 9.30
N PHE A 4 -16.57 -3.52 9.43
CA PHE A 4 -15.72 -2.81 8.50
C PHE A 4 -14.30 -2.81 9.05
N LEU A 5 -13.33 -3.06 8.19
CA LEU A 5 -11.91 -2.86 8.45
C LEU A 5 -11.47 -1.61 7.71
N PHE A 6 -10.83 -0.67 8.42
CA PHE A 6 -10.14 0.45 7.80
C PHE A 6 -8.64 0.24 7.96
N VAL A 7 -7.94 0.36 6.84
CA VAL A 7 -6.50 0.19 6.70
C VAL A 7 -5.92 1.53 6.31
N TYR A 8 -4.96 2.04 7.08
CA TYR A 8 -4.49 3.42 6.95
C TYR A 8 -3.07 3.60 7.48
N PHE A 9 -2.52 4.79 7.26
CA PHE A 9 -1.32 5.31 7.93
C PHE A 9 -1.70 6.58 8.70
N THR A 10 -0.93 6.99 9.70
CA THR A 10 -1.32 8.08 10.62
C THR A 10 -0.63 9.42 10.35
N GLY A 11 0.35 9.47 9.45
CA GLY A 11 0.96 10.71 8.97
C GLY A 11 2.48 10.79 9.13
N GLU A 12 3.04 11.98 8.96
CA GLU A 12 4.48 12.24 8.82
C GLU A 12 5.19 12.33 10.19
N HIS A 13 5.31 11.20 10.88
CA HIS A 13 6.07 11.09 12.14
C HIS A 13 6.75 9.72 12.25
N GLU A 14 7.60 9.52 13.26
CA GLU A 14 8.56 8.39 13.37
C GLU A 14 8.00 7.00 13.00
N MET A 15 6.76 6.70 13.39
CA MET A 15 6.04 5.45 13.10
C MET A 15 4.75 5.65 12.29
N GLY A 16 4.43 6.90 11.91
CA GLY A 16 3.14 7.23 11.32
C GLY A 16 2.97 6.80 9.87
N GLU A 17 4.08 6.49 9.20
CA GLU A 17 4.11 5.96 7.84
C GLU A 17 4.32 4.44 7.91
N GLN A 18 3.41 3.77 8.60
CA GLN A 18 3.29 2.31 8.69
C GLN A 18 1.81 1.94 8.57
N VAL A 19 1.47 0.64 8.52
CA VAL A 19 0.07 0.21 8.35
C VAL A 19 -0.59 0.04 9.71
N TYR A 20 -1.73 0.70 9.89
CA TYR A 20 -2.61 0.62 11.05
C TYR A 20 -3.98 0.10 10.63
N PHE A 21 -4.62 -0.62 11.53
CA PHE A 21 -5.98 -1.12 11.34
C PHE A 21 -6.93 -0.57 12.40
N SER A 22 -8.16 -0.30 11.99
CA SER A 22 -9.27 -0.02 12.88
C SER A 22 -10.52 -0.75 12.41
N ILE A 23 -11.41 -1.07 13.35
CA ILE A 23 -12.66 -1.78 13.04
C ILE A 23 -13.87 -0.94 13.41
N SER A 24 -14.93 -1.10 12.64
CA SER A 24 -16.22 -0.47 12.91
C SER A 24 -17.37 -1.46 12.69
N LYS A 25 -18.44 -1.31 13.47
CA LYS A 25 -19.70 -2.05 13.27
C LYS A 25 -20.71 -1.26 12.42
N ASP A 26 -20.52 0.05 12.30
CA ASP A 26 -21.47 0.98 11.68
C ASP A 26 -20.86 1.79 10.51
N GLY A 27 -19.56 1.62 10.26
CA GLY A 27 -18.81 2.34 9.22
C GLY A 27 -18.55 3.81 9.54
N LYS A 28 -18.85 4.27 10.76
CA LYS A 28 -18.70 5.67 11.20
C LYS A 28 -17.79 5.79 12.40
N ASN A 29 -17.96 4.92 13.38
CA ASN A 29 -17.19 4.90 14.61
C ASN A 29 -16.16 3.77 14.53
N PHE A 30 -14.88 4.14 14.42
CA PHE A 30 -13.78 3.21 14.31
C PHE A 30 -13.05 3.09 15.64
N LYS A 31 -12.67 1.85 15.98
CA LYS A 31 -11.81 1.54 17.11
C LYS A 31 -10.50 0.99 16.60
N ASP A 32 -9.41 1.64 16.98
CA ASP A 32 -8.06 1.21 16.62
C ASP A 32 -7.74 -0.18 17.17
N LEU A 33 -7.09 -0.98 16.34
CA LEU A 33 -6.53 -2.26 16.72
C LEU A 33 -5.11 -2.10 17.24
N ASN A 34 -4.53 -3.21 17.71
CA ASN A 34 -3.15 -3.30 18.20
C ASN A 34 -2.75 -2.18 19.19
N LYS A 35 -3.68 -1.76 20.05
CA LYS A 35 -3.46 -0.69 21.05
C LYS A 35 -2.98 0.64 20.42
N GLY A 36 -3.42 0.94 19.20
CA GLY A 36 -3.01 2.14 18.46
C GLY A 36 -1.58 2.10 17.94
N GLN A 37 -0.95 0.92 17.89
CA GLN A 37 0.38 0.71 17.29
C GLN A 37 0.25 0.14 15.86
N PRO A 38 1.26 0.31 14.99
CA PRO A 38 1.25 -0.28 13.66
C PRO A 38 0.99 -1.79 13.72
N VAL A 39 0.16 -2.29 12.80
CA VAL A 39 -0.07 -3.73 12.60
C VAL A 39 0.98 -4.32 11.68
N LEU A 40 1.33 -3.62 10.59
CA LEU A 40 2.38 -4.03 9.66
C LEU A 40 3.45 -2.94 9.57
N ILE A 41 4.71 -3.37 9.64
CA ILE A 41 5.87 -2.49 9.57
C ILE A 41 6.71 -2.89 8.35
N SER A 42 7.02 -1.93 7.49
CA SER A 42 8.01 -2.12 6.42
C SER A 42 9.38 -1.66 6.88
N ASN A 43 10.35 -2.58 6.78
CA ASN A 43 11.78 -2.29 6.94
C ASN A 43 12.52 -2.27 5.60
N ILE A 44 11.79 -2.28 4.48
CA ILE A 44 12.34 -2.31 3.12
C ILE A 44 12.53 -0.88 2.62
N ASN A 45 13.63 -0.62 1.90
CA ASN A 45 13.93 0.62 1.17
C ASN A 45 13.68 1.91 1.98
N LYS A 46 12.56 2.61 1.76
CA LYS A 46 12.23 3.89 2.45
C LYS A 46 11.78 3.68 3.89
N LYS A 47 11.53 2.44 4.30
CA LYS A 47 11.15 2.06 5.67
C LYS A 47 9.92 2.80 6.20
N GLY A 48 9.08 3.25 5.27
CA GLY A 48 7.78 3.81 5.53
C GLY A 48 6.84 3.39 4.40
N VAL A 49 5.57 3.25 4.74
CA VAL A 49 4.53 2.92 3.78
C VAL A 49 3.33 3.83 3.91
N ARG A 50 2.75 4.16 2.76
CA ARG A 50 1.59 5.04 2.63
C ARG A 50 0.57 4.45 1.68
N ASP A 51 -0.63 5.02 1.73
CA ASP A 51 -1.74 4.69 0.82
C ASP A 51 -2.02 3.17 0.74
N PRO A 52 -2.21 2.49 1.89
CA PRO A 52 -2.40 1.04 1.86
C PRO A 52 -3.75 0.68 1.25
N PHE A 53 -3.74 -0.31 0.35
CA PHE A 53 -4.92 -0.86 -0.28
C PHE A 53 -4.98 -2.37 -0.05
N ILE A 54 -6.11 -2.86 0.46
CA ILE A 54 -6.34 -4.28 0.75
C ILE A 54 -7.36 -4.88 -0.22
N LEU A 55 -7.07 -6.07 -0.74
CA LEU A 55 -7.97 -6.80 -1.62
C LEU A 55 -7.96 -8.29 -1.36
N LYS A 56 -9.10 -8.94 -1.59
CA LYS A 56 -9.26 -10.40 -1.51
C LYS A 56 -9.17 -11.02 -2.90
N HIS A 57 -8.44 -12.12 -3.03
CA HIS A 57 -8.47 -12.93 -4.23
C HIS A 57 -9.89 -13.52 -4.44
N PRO A 58 -10.50 -13.37 -5.63
CA PRO A 58 -11.91 -13.75 -5.79
C PRO A 58 -12.15 -15.27 -5.77
N LYS A 59 -11.13 -16.06 -6.14
CA LYS A 59 -11.21 -17.53 -6.21
C LYS A 59 -10.56 -18.28 -5.03
N LYS A 60 -9.87 -17.58 -4.12
CA LYS A 60 -9.07 -18.18 -3.04
C LYS A 60 -9.33 -17.42 -1.74
N ASN A 61 -9.26 -18.09 -0.60
CA ASN A 61 -9.31 -17.37 0.67
C ASN A 61 -7.95 -16.77 1.01
N HIS A 62 -7.56 -15.75 0.25
CA HIS A 62 -6.26 -15.10 0.32
C HIS A 62 -6.42 -13.59 0.10
N PHE A 63 -5.64 -12.79 0.82
CA PHE A 63 -5.69 -11.34 0.80
C PHE A 63 -4.30 -10.77 0.54
N TYR A 64 -4.28 -9.69 -0.22
CA TYR A 64 -3.09 -8.87 -0.45
C TYR A 64 -3.30 -7.50 0.18
N LEU A 65 -2.25 -6.94 0.76
CA LEU A 65 -2.17 -5.53 1.10
C LEU A 65 -1.00 -4.94 0.32
N ILE A 66 -1.28 -3.92 -0.49
CA ILE A 66 -0.28 -3.20 -1.28
C ILE A 66 -0.16 -1.77 -0.78
N ALA A 67 1.04 -1.19 -0.82
CA ALA A 67 1.27 0.16 -0.33
C ALA A 67 2.43 0.84 -1.07
N THR A 68 2.41 2.18 -1.05
CA THR A 68 3.52 3.03 -1.50
C THR A 68 4.74 2.83 -0.60
N ASP A 69 5.93 2.60 -1.16
CA ASP A 69 7.20 2.66 -0.43
C ASP A 69 7.69 4.11 -0.27
N LEU A 70 7.33 4.76 0.85
CA LEU A 70 7.62 6.18 1.08
C LEU A 70 7.64 6.53 2.58
N LYS A 71 8.65 7.30 2.98
CA LYS A 71 8.76 7.92 4.30
C LYS A 71 9.15 9.40 4.19
N ILE A 72 8.17 10.30 4.33
CA ILE A 72 8.39 11.75 4.33
C ILE A 72 8.83 12.23 5.72
N GLY A 73 8.26 11.67 6.79
CA GLY A 73 8.40 12.19 8.16
C GLY A 73 9.81 12.14 8.74
N SER A 74 10.72 11.32 8.18
CA SER A 74 12.11 11.26 8.65
C SER A 74 13.18 11.39 7.57
N GLU A 75 12.86 11.16 6.28
CA GLU A 75 13.90 10.98 5.25
C GLU A 75 13.92 12.04 4.14
N GLY A 76 12.94 12.95 4.03
CA GLY A 76 13.08 13.97 3.00
C GLY A 76 11.87 14.84 2.73
N ASP A 77 12.00 15.56 1.62
CA ASP A 77 11.03 16.52 1.12
C ASP A 77 10.22 15.95 -0.06
N TRP A 78 9.06 16.56 -0.31
CA TRP A 78 8.16 16.18 -1.39
C TRP A 78 8.76 16.35 -2.79
N HIS A 79 9.71 17.26 -3.01
CA HIS A 79 10.35 17.42 -4.31
C HIS A 79 11.22 16.21 -4.62
N THR A 80 12.05 15.76 -3.68
CA THR A 80 12.87 14.55 -3.84
C THR A 80 11.98 13.32 -4.02
N ALA A 81 10.95 13.17 -3.18
CA ALA A 81 10.04 12.01 -3.25
C ALA A 81 9.30 11.90 -4.59
N GLN A 82 9.07 13.02 -5.28
CA GLN A 82 8.41 13.04 -6.59
C GLN A 82 9.35 12.74 -7.77
N ASN A 83 10.64 13.02 -7.64
CA ASN A 83 11.59 12.97 -8.76
C ASN A 83 12.64 11.85 -8.63
N ALA A 84 12.89 11.37 -7.41
CA ALA A 84 13.86 10.33 -7.07
C ALA A 84 13.37 9.45 -5.90
N GLY A 85 12.06 9.21 -5.86
CA GLY A 85 11.39 8.31 -4.92
C GLY A 85 11.54 6.83 -5.26
N SER A 86 10.92 5.99 -4.45
CA SER A 86 10.86 4.55 -4.72
C SER A 86 10.03 4.25 -5.96
N LYS A 87 10.40 3.17 -6.64
CA LYS A 87 9.70 2.62 -7.82
C LYS A 87 8.98 1.32 -7.48
N ASP A 88 8.90 1.01 -6.19
CA ASP A 88 8.43 -0.25 -5.67
C ASP A 88 7.05 -0.09 -5.03
N ILE A 89 6.26 -1.16 -5.13
CA ILE A 89 5.09 -1.41 -4.29
C ILE A 89 5.52 -2.38 -3.20
N ILE A 90 5.16 -2.08 -1.94
CA ILE A 90 5.33 -3.01 -0.82
C ILE A 90 4.08 -3.87 -0.71
N ILE A 91 4.27 -5.17 -0.51
CA ILE A 91 3.20 -6.16 -0.49
C ILE A 91 3.30 -7.02 0.77
N TRP A 92 2.15 -7.24 1.41
CA TRP A 92 1.92 -8.26 2.43
C TRP A 92 0.78 -9.18 2.00
N GLU A 93 0.80 -10.41 2.51
CA GLU A 93 -0.13 -11.47 2.17
C GLU A 93 -0.66 -12.15 3.44
N THR A 94 -1.91 -12.61 3.42
CA THR A 94 -2.54 -13.33 4.54
C THR A 94 -3.73 -14.16 4.05
N ASP A 95 -4.06 -15.24 4.77
CA ASP A 95 -5.29 -16.01 4.54
C ASP A 95 -6.40 -15.70 5.56
N ASP A 96 -6.09 -15.00 6.66
CA ASP A 96 -6.99 -14.83 7.81
C ASP A 96 -7.07 -13.39 8.38
N LEU A 97 -6.35 -12.43 7.79
CA LEU A 97 -6.26 -11.02 8.23
C LEU A 97 -5.58 -10.81 9.60
N ILE A 98 -5.06 -11.87 10.22
CA ILE A 98 -4.40 -11.87 11.53
C ILE A 98 -2.92 -12.16 11.36
N ASN A 99 -2.58 -13.23 10.63
CA ASN A 99 -1.24 -13.70 10.39
C ASN A 99 -0.79 -13.23 9.01
N TRP A 100 0.12 -12.25 9.00
CA TRP A 100 0.63 -11.64 7.79
C TRP A 100 2.03 -12.14 7.46
N SER A 101 2.34 -12.22 6.16
CA SER A 101 3.69 -12.48 5.67
C SER A 101 4.68 -11.38 6.12
N ASN A 102 5.97 -11.62 5.93
CA ASN A 102 6.93 -10.52 5.86
C ASN A 102 6.62 -9.63 4.64
N PRO A 103 6.97 -8.32 4.69
CA PRO A 103 6.84 -7.47 3.51
C PRO A 103 7.76 -7.95 2.39
N ARG A 104 7.33 -7.75 1.14
CA ARG A 104 8.18 -7.84 -0.05
C ARG A 104 7.99 -6.62 -0.93
N ALA A 105 9.03 -6.22 -1.66
CA ALA A 105 8.95 -5.16 -2.66
C ALA A 105 8.82 -5.74 -4.07
N VAL A 106 8.07 -5.06 -4.93
CA VAL A 106 8.02 -5.32 -6.37
C VAL A 106 8.20 -4.00 -7.11
N THR A 107 9.25 -3.92 -7.93
CA THR A 107 9.48 -2.77 -8.81
C THR A 107 8.52 -2.81 -9.98
N VAL A 108 7.66 -1.80 -10.08
CA VAL A 108 6.72 -1.62 -11.20
C VAL A 108 6.96 -0.31 -11.95
N GLY A 109 7.69 0.62 -11.34
CA GLY A 109 8.00 1.91 -11.95
C GLY A 109 8.99 1.77 -13.11
N LEU A 110 8.75 2.54 -14.16
CA LEU A 110 9.67 2.63 -15.30
C LEU A 110 11.03 3.19 -14.89
N PRO A 111 12.11 2.90 -15.63
CA PRO A 111 13.45 3.43 -15.35
C PRO A 111 13.51 4.96 -15.20
N GLU A 112 12.68 5.71 -15.93
CA GLU A 112 12.56 7.16 -15.88
C GLU A 112 11.52 7.69 -14.87
N ALA A 113 10.80 6.79 -14.18
CA ALA A 113 9.80 7.19 -13.20
C ALA A 113 10.45 7.84 -11.98
N GLY A 114 9.90 8.97 -11.55
CA GLY A 114 10.31 9.64 -10.32
C GLY A 114 9.76 8.96 -9.07
N ASN A 115 8.65 8.22 -9.18
CA ASN A 115 8.01 7.52 -8.06
C ASN A 115 6.97 6.47 -8.52
N VAL A 116 6.48 5.66 -7.58
CA VAL A 116 5.29 4.79 -7.69
C VAL A 116 4.44 4.96 -6.44
N TRP A 117 3.26 5.57 -6.56
CA TRP A 117 2.44 5.99 -5.42
C TRP A 117 0.98 5.57 -5.54
N ALA A 118 0.32 5.47 -4.39
CA ALA A 118 -1.09 5.14 -4.21
C ALA A 118 -1.54 3.95 -5.08
N PRO A 119 -0.90 2.78 -4.93
CA PRO A 119 -1.26 1.62 -5.73
C PRO A 119 -2.62 1.07 -5.31
N GLU A 120 -3.44 0.74 -6.30
CA GLU A 120 -4.69 0.00 -6.12
C GLU A 120 -4.73 -1.16 -7.12
N ALA A 121 -5.64 -2.10 -6.91
CA ALA A 121 -5.78 -3.25 -7.79
C ALA A 121 -7.22 -3.76 -7.86
N ILE A 122 -7.59 -4.26 -9.03
CA ILE A 122 -8.83 -5.00 -9.27
C ILE A 122 -8.51 -6.34 -9.92
N TYR A 123 -9.35 -7.35 -9.69
CA TYR A 123 -9.20 -8.62 -10.40
C TYR A 123 -9.93 -8.54 -11.74
N ASP A 124 -9.19 -8.74 -12.83
CA ASP A 124 -9.70 -8.85 -14.18
C ASP A 124 -10.06 -10.32 -14.45
N THR A 125 -11.36 -10.59 -14.55
CA THR A 125 -11.86 -11.96 -14.73
C THR A 125 -11.55 -12.53 -16.11
N ASP A 126 -11.45 -11.68 -17.14
CA ASP A 126 -11.21 -12.13 -18.52
C ASP A 126 -9.76 -12.55 -18.72
N LYS A 127 -8.84 -11.91 -18.00
CA LYS A 127 -7.40 -12.24 -17.99
C LYS A 127 -6.98 -13.16 -16.84
N GLU A 128 -7.89 -13.46 -15.93
CA GLU A 128 -7.64 -14.20 -14.69
C GLU A 128 -6.46 -13.65 -13.85
N ALA A 129 -6.22 -12.34 -13.91
CA ALA A 129 -5.07 -11.66 -13.32
C ALA A 129 -5.51 -10.39 -12.56
N PHE A 130 -4.68 -9.90 -11.65
CA PHE A 130 -4.92 -8.57 -11.08
C PHE A 130 -4.44 -7.50 -12.05
N PHE A 131 -5.29 -6.51 -12.31
CA PHE A 131 -4.87 -5.23 -12.88
C PHE A 131 -4.48 -4.30 -11.74
N VAL A 132 -3.20 -4.01 -11.63
CA VAL A 132 -2.62 -3.10 -10.64
C VAL A 132 -2.37 -1.76 -11.30
N PHE A 133 -2.76 -0.66 -10.66
CA PHE A 133 -2.57 0.69 -11.17
C PHE A 133 -2.06 1.63 -10.07
N TRP A 134 -1.31 2.64 -10.47
CA TRP A 134 -0.62 3.55 -9.55
C TRP A 134 -0.38 4.92 -10.20
N ALA A 135 -0.18 5.94 -9.38
CA ALA A 135 0.27 7.24 -9.82
C ALA A 135 1.80 7.26 -9.96
N SER A 136 2.31 7.89 -11.02
CA SER A 136 3.74 8.12 -11.20
C SER A 136 4.01 9.45 -11.88
N LYS A 137 5.09 10.14 -11.47
CA LYS A 137 5.63 11.31 -12.15
C LYS A 137 6.73 10.89 -13.13
N ILE A 138 6.48 11.11 -14.41
CA ILE A 138 7.45 10.82 -15.48
C ILE A 138 7.61 12.05 -16.36
N ASN A 139 8.84 12.47 -16.63
CA ASN A 139 9.15 13.66 -17.44
C ASN A 139 8.37 14.91 -16.99
N GLY A 140 8.31 15.12 -15.67
CA GLY A 140 7.62 16.27 -15.06
C GLY A 140 6.10 16.16 -14.97
N LYS A 141 5.48 15.08 -15.43
CA LYS A 141 4.01 14.92 -15.48
C LYS A 141 3.53 13.76 -14.62
N HIS A 142 2.51 14.00 -13.80
CA HIS A 142 1.81 12.96 -13.06
C HIS A 142 0.79 12.27 -13.95
N ARG A 143 0.80 10.93 -13.98
CA ARG A 143 -0.15 10.10 -14.70
C ARG A 143 -0.45 8.83 -13.91
N ILE A 144 -1.54 8.16 -14.28
CA ILE A 144 -1.83 6.81 -13.82
C ILE A 144 -1.22 5.82 -14.82
N TYR A 145 -0.50 4.83 -14.30
CA TYR A 145 0.04 3.69 -15.02
C TYR A 145 -0.59 2.42 -14.46
N GLY A 146 -0.55 1.33 -15.21
CA GLY A 146 -1.02 0.05 -14.72
C GLY A 146 -0.50 -1.12 -15.54
N SER A 147 -0.51 -2.29 -14.91
CA SER A 147 -0.10 -3.56 -15.51
C SER A 147 -0.94 -4.69 -14.95
N HIS A 148 -1.12 -5.74 -15.75
CA HIS A 148 -1.61 -7.00 -15.26
C HIS A 148 -0.48 -7.77 -14.57
N THR A 149 -0.81 -8.55 -13.54
CA THR A 149 0.11 -9.53 -12.94
C THR A 149 0.39 -10.66 -13.92
N VAL A 150 1.61 -11.20 -13.89
CA VAL A 150 2.05 -12.38 -14.67
C VAL A 150 1.80 -13.69 -13.94
#